data_AF-A0A2E6H5Y3-F1
#
_entry.id   AF-A0A2E6H5Y3-F1
#
_cell.length_a   1.000
_cell.length_b   1.000
_cell.length_c   1.000
_cell.angle_alpha   90.00
_cell.angle_beta   90.00
_cell.angle_gamma   90.00
#
_symmetry.space_group_name_H-M   'P 1'
#
loop_
_entity.id
_entity.type
_entity.pdbx_description
1 polymer ?
#
loop_
_entity_poly.entity_id
_entity_poly.type
_entity_poly.pdbx_seq_one_letter_code
_entity_poly.pdbx_strand_id
1 'polypeptide(L)'
;MKSIAIVIMTFCLAGSLFAQDRRLIKQQIRDLSLRIERDAPYSDATINDLREAKDMMRQSLALINNNGGGNTEIYKLCINYAFEKYKRQYSQSDALDRAQTNCRNVADIDILKFLFEKHYRGNTNGAAMDLATAQSDFRVKGRLDLIEFAYDKHYKGNTSSQAATKAVENMRIIRNTRGTLSCFQEYFPIHYRGNTSSVAMDKTAQTCSRL
;
A
#
# COMPACT_ATOMS: atom_id res chain seq x y z
N MET A 1 -29.21 33.66 -24.46
CA MET A 1 -28.81 32.46 -25.24
C MET A 1 -27.32 32.44 -25.61
N LYS A 2 -26.67 33.55 -25.95
CA LYS A 2 -25.22 33.58 -26.30
C LYS A 2 -24.27 33.17 -25.15
N SER A 3 -24.64 33.42 -23.89
CA SER A 3 -23.78 33.11 -22.73
C SER A 3 -23.73 31.62 -22.36
N ILE A 4 -24.71 30.81 -22.78
CA ILE A 4 -24.76 29.37 -22.50
C ILE A 4 -23.83 28.59 -23.43
N ALA A 5 -23.69 29.04 -24.68
CA ALA A 5 -22.80 28.41 -25.66
C ALA A 5 -21.31 28.54 -25.29
N ILE A 6 -20.93 29.65 -24.63
CA ILE A 6 -19.53 29.90 -24.22
C ILE A 6 -19.14 28.95 -23.08
N VAL A 7 -20.01 28.70 -22.09
CA VAL A 7 -19.72 27.81 -20.95
C VAL A 7 -19.59 26.34 -21.37
N ILE A 8 -20.38 25.90 -22.35
CA ILE A 8 -20.31 24.52 -22.88
C ILE A 8 -19.00 24.30 -23.66
N MET A 9 -18.53 25.33 -24.39
CA MET A 9 -17.30 25.23 -25.18
C MET A 9 -16.04 25.21 -24.30
N THR A 10 -16.01 25.91 -23.16
CA THR A 10 -14.90 25.83 -22.20
C THR A 10 -14.86 24.50 -21.43
N PHE A 11 -16.01 23.87 -21.17
CA PHE A 11 -16.06 22.57 -20.50
C PHE A 11 -15.52 21.42 -21.39
N CYS A 12 -15.71 21.51 -22.72
CA CYS A 12 -15.17 20.52 -23.67
C CYS A 12 -13.65 20.58 -23.81
N LEU A 13 -13.02 21.75 -23.64
CA LEU A 13 -11.56 21.92 -23.76
C LEU A 13 -10.77 21.37 -22.55
N ALA A 14 -11.37 21.37 -21.35
CA ALA A 14 -10.76 20.78 -20.16
C ALA A 14 -10.74 19.25 -20.21
N GLY A 15 -11.74 18.62 -20.82
CA GLY A 15 -11.81 17.16 -21.00
C GLY A 15 -10.72 16.59 -21.92
N SER A 16 -10.26 17.39 -22.90
CA SER A 16 -9.20 16.99 -23.83
C SER A 16 -7.81 16.89 -23.19
N LEU A 17 -7.49 17.71 -22.18
CA LEU A 17 -6.18 17.71 -21.52
C LEU A 17 -5.97 16.42 -20.69
N PHE A 18 -6.96 16.02 -19.89
CA PHE A 18 -6.90 14.77 -19.11
C PHE A 18 -6.93 13.51 -19.99
N ALA A 19 -7.58 13.56 -21.16
CA ALA A 19 -7.58 12.47 -22.12
C ALA A 19 -6.21 12.25 -22.79
N GLN A 20 -5.42 13.33 -22.92
CA GLN A 20 -4.10 13.31 -23.56
C GLN A 20 -3.05 12.59 -22.68
N ASP A 21 -3.04 12.87 -21.37
CA ASP A 21 -2.15 12.19 -20.41
C ASP A 21 -2.44 10.69 -20.30
N ARG A 22 -3.71 10.30 -20.29
CA ARG A 22 -4.09 8.88 -20.21
C ARG A 22 -3.64 8.10 -21.45
N ARG A 23 -3.68 8.71 -22.64
CA ARG A 23 -3.18 8.07 -23.88
C ARG A 23 -1.66 7.93 -23.85
N LEU A 24 -0.96 8.95 -23.37
CA LEU A 24 0.50 8.93 -23.22
C LEU A 24 0.96 7.82 -22.27
N ILE A 25 0.33 7.69 -21.11
CA ILE A 25 0.65 6.62 -20.14
C ILE A 25 0.44 5.23 -20.75
N LYS A 26 -0.65 5.03 -21.52
CA LYS A 26 -0.88 3.76 -22.23
C LYS A 26 0.21 3.46 -23.26
N GLN A 27 0.70 4.48 -23.97
CA GLN A 27 1.83 4.32 -24.90
C GLN A 27 3.11 3.95 -24.16
N GLN A 28 3.43 4.61 -23.05
CA GLN A 28 4.61 4.30 -22.23
C GLN A 28 4.58 2.86 -21.70
N ILE A 29 3.41 2.37 -21.24
CA ILE A 29 3.25 0.98 -20.80
C ILE A 29 3.52 0.00 -21.96
N ARG A 30 3.01 0.31 -23.16
CA ARG A 30 3.24 -0.50 -24.36
C ARG A 30 4.72 -0.52 -24.76
N ASP A 31 5.39 0.62 -24.73
CA ASP A 31 6.81 0.71 -25.06
C ASP A 31 7.66 -0.08 -24.06
N LEU A 32 7.30 -0.02 -22.77
CA LEU A 32 7.95 -0.81 -21.74
C LEU A 32 7.74 -2.32 -21.94
N SER A 33 6.52 -2.76 -22.28
CA SER A 33 6.26 -4.18 -22.52
C SER A 33 7.08 -4.72 -23.70
N LEU A 34 7.23 -3.93 -24.77
CA LEU A 34 8.04 -4.29 -25.93
C LEU A 34 9.55 -4.36 -25.62
N ARG A 35 10.04 -3.51 -24.72
CA ARG A 35 11.43 -3.61 -24.25
C ARG A 35 11.64 -4.86 -23.41
N ILE A 36 10.72 -5.16 -22.49
CA ILE A 36 10.80 -6.37 -21.67
C ILE A 36 10.80 -7.63 -22.55
N GLU A 37 9.93 -7.70 -23.55
CA GLU A 37 9.87 -8.83 -24.49
C GLU A 37 11.19 -9.02 -25.25
N ARG A 38 11.83 -7.91 -25.65
CA ARG A 38 13.12 -7.92 -26.35
C ARG A 38 14.29 -8.32 -25.45
N ASP A 39 14.35 -7.76 -24.24
CA ASP A 39 15.55 -7.80 -23.40
C ASP A 39 15.54 -8.99 -22.43
N ALA A 40 14.37 -9.49 -22.02
CA ALA A 40 14.27 -10.59 -21.06
C ALA A 40 14.96 -11.90 -21.48
N PRO A 41 14.91 -12.35 -22.76
CA PRO A 41 15.60 -13.57 -23.20
C PRO A 41 17.13 -13.49 -23.16
N TYR A 42 17.69 -12.27 -23.21
CA TYR A 42 19.13 -12.02 -23.24
C TYR A 42 19.66 -11.46 -21.92
N SER A 43 18.82 -11.47 -20.87
CA SER A 43 19.17 -10.92 -19.58
C SER A 43 19.99 -11.89 -18.74
N ASP A 44 21.05 -11.40 -18.09
CA ASP A 44 21.81 -12.13 -17.08
C ASP A 44 21.12 -12.18 -15.70
N ALA A 45 19.84 -11.80 -15.63
CA ALA A 45 19.08 -11.78 -14.38
C ALA A 45 18.91 -13.19 -13.78
N THR A 46 18.95 -13.28 -12.46
CA THR A 46 18.80 -14.59 -11.80
C THR A 46 17.36 -15.12 -11.96
N ILE A 47 17.17 -16.43 -11.78
CA ILE A 47 15.83 -17.04 -11.81
C ILE A 47 14.87 -16.37 -10.81
N ASN A 48 15.39 -15.88 -9.68
CA ASN A 48 14.58 -15.21 -8.68
C ASN A 48 14.16 -13.81 -9.13
N ASP A 49 15.07 -13.04 -9.74
CA ASP A 49 14.76 -11.72 -10.31
C ASP A 49 13.73 -11.85 -11.44
N LEU A 50 13.86 -12.87 -12.30
CA LEU A 50 12.88 -13.14 -13.37
C LEU A 50 11.50 -13.53 -12.82
N ARG A 51 11.45 -14.25 -11.70
CA ARG A 51 10.18 -14.57 -11.02
C ARG A 51 9.55 -13.32 -10.41
N GLU A 52 10.33 -12.49 -9.74
CA GLU A 52 9.87 -11.23 -9.17
C GLU A 52 9.34 -10.30 -10.27
N ALA A 53 10.11 -10.12 -11.36
CA ALA A 53 9.70 -9.33 -12.51
C ALA A 53 8.39 -9.86 -13.12
N LYS A 54 8.25 -11.19 -13.27
CA LYS A 54 7.01 -11.82 -13.73
C LYS A 54 5.83 -11.52 -12.81
N ASP A 55 6.04 -11.57 -11.50
CA ASP A 55 4.99 -11.29 -10.52
C ASP A 55 4.60 -9.80 -10.53
N MET A 56 5.56 -8.88 -10.68
CA MET A 56 5.30 -7.44 -10.87
C MET A 56 4.54 -7.15 -12.18
N MET A 57 4.85 -7.88 -13.26
CA MET A 57 4.11 -7.78 -14.52
C MET A 57 2.68 -8.27 -14.37
N ARG A 58 2.45 -9.39 -13.68
CA ARG A 58 1.09 -9.88 -13.38
C ARG A 58 0.30 -8.89 -12.53
N GLN A 59 0.95 -8.26 -11.55
CA GLN A 59 0.34 -7.20 -10.74
C GLN A 59 -0.03 -5.98 -11.59
N SER A 60 0.89 -5.53 -12.45
CA SER A 60 0.65 -4.43 -13.40
C SER A 60 -0.52 -4.75 -14.35
N LEU A 61 -0.59 -5.99 -14.84
CA LEU A 61 -1.67 -6.44 -15.71
C LEU A 61 -3.02 -6.47 -14.96
N ALA A 62 -3.02 -6.85 -13.69
CA ALA A 62 -4.20 -6.78 -12.83
C ALA A 62 -4.66 -5.33 -12.60
N LEU A 63 -3.74 -4.37 -12.49
CA LEU A 63 -4.07 -2.94 -12.39
C LEU A 63 -4.62 -2.38 -13.71
N ILE A 64 -4.11 -2.84 -14.85
CA ILE A 64 -4.54 -2.38 -16.20
C ILE A 64 -5.90 -2.98 -16.59
N ASN A 65 -6.11 -4.27 -16.34
CA ASN A 65 -7.34 -4.97 -16.71
C ASN A 65 -8.51 -4.63 -15.79
N ASN A 66 -8.24 -4.21 -14.56
CA ASN A 66 -9.30 -3.72 -13.69
C ASN A 66 -9.60 -2.25 -14.02
N ASN A 67 -10.79 -2.00 -14.55
CA ASN A 67 -11.48 -0.72 -14.39
C ASN A 67 -11.67 -0.47 -12.87
N GLY A 68 -10.64 0.03 -12.17
CA GLY A 68 -10.74 0.54 -10.80
C GLY A 68 -11.06 -0.47 -9.69
N GLY A 69 -10.51 -1.68 -9.70
CA GLY A 69 -10.76 -2.65 -8.62
C GLY A 69 -9.68 -3.72 -8.47
N GLY A 70 -8.66 -3.46 -7.63
CA GLY A 70 -7.87 -4.57 -7.06
C GLY A 70 -8.81 -5.53 -6.33
N ASN A 71 -8.59 -6.85 -6.48
CA ASN A 71 -9.34 -7.95 -5.85
C ASN A 71 -10.77 -7.55 -5.40
N THR A 72 -11.76 -7.65 -6.29
CA THR A 72 -13.13 -7.17 -6.09
C THR A 72 -13.71 -7.51 -4.71
N GLU A 73 -13.35 -8.66 -4.14
CA GLU A 73 -13.72 -9.06 -2.79
C GLU A 73 -13.04 -8.23 -1.69
N ILE A 74 -11.70 -8.08 -1.71
CA ILE A 74 -10.96 -7.26 -0.73
C ILE A 74 -11.42 -5.81 -0.78
N TYR A 75 -11.64 -5.26 -1.97
CA TYR A 75 -12.14 -3.90 -2.13
C TYR A 75 -13.53 -3.73 -1.50
N LYS A 76 -14.47 -4.67 -1.76
CA LYS A 76 -15.80 -4.67 -1.13
C LYS A 76 -15.73 -4.82 0.39
N LEU A 77 -14.90 -5.74 0.89
CA LEU A 77 -14.67 -5.96 2.32
C LEU A 77 -14.10 -4.70 2.99
N CYS A 78 -13.12 -4.05 2.34
CA CYS A 78 -12.56 -2.79 2.81
C CYS A 78 -13.63 -1.70 2.87
N ILE A 79 -14.42 -1.50 1.81
CA ILE A 79 -15.47 -0.47 1.80
C ILE A 79 -16.44 -0.70 2.96
N ASN A 80 -16.95 -1.92 3.10
CA ASN A 80 -17.91 -2.25 4.16
C ASN A 80 -17.32 -1.98 5.54
N TYR A 81 -16.07 -2.39 5.77
CA TYR A 81 -15.38 -2.16 7.04
C TYR A 81 -15.13 -0.67 7.30
N ALA A 82 -14.58 0.05 6.33
CA ALA A 82 -14.21 1.45 6.43
C ALA A 82 -15.44 2.37 6.58
N PHE A 83 -16.52 2.09 5.83
CA PHE A 83 -17.78 2.81 5.93
C PHE A 83 -18.34 2.81 7.35
N GLU A 84 -18.34 1.65 8.02
CA GLU A 84 -18.78 1.51 9.40
C GLU A 84 -17.95 2.33 10.39
N LYS A 85 -16.67 2.60 10.08
CA LYS A 85 -15.81 3.48 10.88
C LYS A 85 -16.04 4.94 10.55
N TYR A 86 -16.09 5.31 9.26
CA TYR A 86 -16.28 6.68 8.82
C TYR A 86 -17.65 7.25 9.21
N LYS A 87 -18.73 6.46 9.15
CA LYS A 87 -20.08 6.93 9.50
C LYS A 87 -20.25 7.34 10.97
N ARG A 88 -19.28 7.01 11.83
CA ARG A 88 -19.25 7.48 13.23
C ARG A 88 -18.87 8.95 13.37
N GLN A 89 -18.33 9.55 12.31
CA GLN A 89 -17.85 10.93 12.30
C GLN A 89 -18.40 11.76 11.14
N TYR A 90 -18.72 11.12 10.01
CA TYR A 90 -19.17 11.78 8.78
C TYR A 90 -20.61 11.40 8.41
N SER A 91 -21.20 12.17 7.50
CA SER A 91 -22.50 11.83 6.90
C SER A 91 -22.42 10.50 6.14
N GLN A 92 -23.56 9.84 5.89
CA GLN A 92 -23.56 8.57 5.16
C GLN A 92 -22.95 8.71 3.75
N SER A 93 -23.27 9.79 3.03
CA SER A 93 -22.72 10.02 1.70
C SER A 93 -21.20 10.23 1.74
N ASP A 94 -20.71 11.07 2.66
CA ASP A 94 -19.28 11.36 2.78
C ASP A 94 -18.49 10.14 3.28
N ALA A 95 -19.08 9.36 4.19
CA ALA A 95 -18.47 8.12 4.68
C ALA A 95 -18.31 7.09 3.57
N LEU A 96 -19.31 6.97 2.68
CA LEU A 96 -19.24 6.06 1.54
C LEU A 96 -18.20 6.51 0.51
N ASP A 97 -18.18 7.80 0.17
CA ASP A 97 -17.21 8.37 -0.79
C ASP A 97 -15.75 8.20 -0.28
N ARG A 98 -15.51 8.50 1.00
CA ARG A 98 -14.21 8.27 1.65
C ARG A 98 -13.82 6.79 1.64
N ALA A 99 -14.74 5.89 1.99
CA ALA A 99 -14.47 4.46 1.96
C ALA A 99 -14.09 3.99 0.55
N GLN A 100 -14.85 4.37 -0.47
CA GLN A 100 -14.58 4.02 -1.87
C GLN A 100 -13.24 4.56 -2.38
N THR A 101 -12.87 5.76 -1.95
CA THR A 101 -11.61 6.42 -2.32
C THR A 101 -10.40 5.76 -1.66
N ASN A 102 -10.45 5.58 -0.34
CA ASN A 102 -9.30 5.10 0.44
C ASN A 102 -9.07 3.59 0.29
N CYS A 103 -10.11 2.81 0.00
CA CYS A 103 -9.98 1.36 -0.17
C CYS A 103 -9.33 0.92 -1.49
N ARG A 104 -9.11 1.82 -2.46
CA ARG A 104 -8.60 1.45 -3.79
C ARG A 104 -7.25 0.73 -3.78
N ASN A 105 -6.41 1.08 -2.81
CA ASN A 105 -5.04 0.57 -2.71
C ASN A 105 -4.86 -0.47 -1.59
N VAL A 106 -5.93 -0.80 -0.87
CA VAL A 106 -5.86 -1.78 0.22
C VAL A 106 -5.71 -3.17 -0.37
N ALA A 107 -4.64 -3.84 -0.01
CA ALA A 107 -4.26 -5.14 -0.56
C ALA A 107 -4.51 -6.31 0.39
N ASP A 108 -4.74 -6.03 1.68
CA ASP A 108 -4.89 -7.01 2.75
C ASP A 108 -5.82 -6.45 3.85
N ILE A 109 -6.95 -7.14 4.06
CA ILE A 109 -7.99 -6.67 5.00
C ILE A 109 -7.62 -6.92 6.46
N ASP A 110 -6.80 -7.92 6.75
CA ASP A 110 -6.44 -8.26 8.12
C ASP A 110 -5.39 -7.29 8.65
N ILE A 111 -4.43 -6.90 7.80
CA ILE A 111 -3.51 -5.80 8.07
C ILE A 111 -4.28 -4.49 8.28
N LEU A 112 -5.30 -4.20 7.45
CA LEU A 112 -6.14 -3.01 7.62
C LEU A 112 -6.81 -2.96 8.99
N LYS A 113 -7.42 -4.07 9.41
CA LYS A 113 -8.11 -4.16 10.70
C LYS A 113 -7.13 -3.98 11.86
N PHE A 114 -5.98 -4.66 11.79
CA PHE A 114 -4.93 -4.54 12.78
C PHE A 114 -4.47 -3.08 12.92
N LEU A 115 -4.09 -2.44 11.81
CA LEU A 115 -3.60 -1.05 11.81
C LEU A 115 -4.67 -0.08 12.30
N PHE A 116 -5.93 -0.25 11.89
CA PHE A 116 -7.04 0.57 12.40
C PHE A 116 -7.12 0.48 13.93
N GLU A 117 -7.09 -0.72 14.49
CA GLU A 117 -7.16 -0.93 15.94
C GLU A 117 -6.01 -0.19 16.65
N LYS A 118 -4.79 -0.27 16.10
CA LYS A 118 -3.62 0.36 16.71
C LYS A 118 -3.62 1.88 16.56
N HIS A 119 -4.08 2.43 15.44
CA HIS A 119 -4.21 3.88 15.24
C HIS A 119 -5.36 4.48 16.06
N TYR A 120 -6.47 3.77 16.21
CA TYR A 120 -7.67 4.25 16.92
C TYR A 120 -7.41 4.57 18.40
N ARG A 121 -6.40 3.94 19.02
CA ARG A 121 -6.02 4.22 20.42
C ARG A 121 -5.58 5.66 20.70
N GLY A 122 -5.30 6.46 19.67
CA GLY A 122 -4.93 7.88 19.82
C GLY A 122 -5.50 8.80 18.75
N ASN A 123 -6.45 8.34 17.94
CA ASN A 123 -7.02 9.09 16.81
C ASN A 123 -8.54 8.92 16.74
N THR A 124 -9.22 9.79 15.98
CA THR A 124 -10.64 9.59 15.66
C THR A 124 -10.86 8.40 14.73
N ASN A 125 -12.10 7.90 14.63
CA ASN A 125 -12.43 6.81 13.70
C ASN A 125 -12.01 7.15 12.26
N GLY A 126 -12.25 8.39 11.80
CA GLY A 126 -11.83 8.84 10.48
C GLY A 126 -10.32 8.82 10.27
N ALA A 127 -9.57 9.52 11.15
CA ALA A 127 -8.12 9.62 11.02
C ALA A 127 -7.41 8.27 11.17
N ALA A 128 -7.87 7.40 12.07
CA ALA A 128 -7.34 6.05 12.21
C ALA A 128 -7.55 5.20 10.95
N MET A 129 -8.72 5.33 10.31
CA MET A 129 -9.05 4.61 9.09
C MET A 129 -8.26 5.15 7.89
N ASP A 130 -8.09 6.46 7.78
CA ASP A 130 -7.25 7.10 6.75
C ASP A 130 -5.80 6.60 6.83
N LEU A 131 -5.22 6.53 8.03
CA LEU A 131 -3.88 5.95 8.23
C LEU A 131 -3.82 4.47 7.88
N ALA A 132 -4.77 3.67 8.39
CA ALA A 132 -4.79 2.23 8.16
C ALA A 132 -4.90 1.89 6.66
N THR A 133 -5.80 2.57 5.93
CA THR A 133 -5.96 2.37 4.48
C THR A 133 -4.71 2.77 3.70
N ALA A 134 -4.08 3.89 4.04
CA ALA A 134 -2.85 4.35 3.41
C ALA A 134 -1.63 3.44 3.66
N GLN A 135 -1.67 2.66 4.74
CA GLN A 135 -0.59 1.78 5.17
C GLN A 135 -0.78 0.30 4.78
N SER A 136 -2.01 -0.12 4.47
CA SER A 136 -2.36 -1.50 4.08
C SER A 136 -2.21 -1.76 2.59
N ASP A 137 -1.18 -1.18 1.98
CA ASP A 137 -0.93 -1.26 0.54
C ASP A 137 -0.28 -2.60 0.13
N PHE A 138 -0.10 -2.80 -1.18
CA PHE A 138 0.43 -4.05 -1.72
C PHE A 138 1.83 -4.41 -1.20
N ARG A 139 2.66 -3.42 -0.81
CA ARG A 139 4.04 -3.66 -0.34
C ARG A 139 4.08 -4.41 0.99
N VAL A 140 2.99 -4.37 1.75
CA VAL A 140 2.91 -5.04 3.06
C VAL A 140 1.96 -6.24 3.07
N LYS A 141 1.33 -6.57 1.94
CA LYS A 141 0.38 -7.68 1.83
C LYS A 141 0.96 -9.00 2.34
N GLY A 142 0.19 -9.72 3.16
CA GLY A 142 0.59 -11.03 3.71
C GLY A 142 1.72 -10.98 4.73
N ARG A 143 2.04 -9.79 5.27
CA ARG A 143 3.12 -9.58 6.25
C ARG A 143 2.59 -9.27 7.65
N LEU A 144 1.37 -9.70 7.98
CA LEU A 144 0.72 -9.39 9.27
C LEU A 144 1.61 -9.81 10.45
N ASP A 145 2.09 -11.05 10.49
CA ASP A 145 2.93 -11.56 11.59
C ASP A 145 4.21 -10.73 11.80
N LEU A 146 4.82 -10.23 10.71
CA LEU A 146 5.99 -9.37 10.78
C LEU A 146 5.65 -7.96 11.29
N ILE A 147 4.51 -7.42 10.87
CA ILE A 147 3.99 -6.13 11.34
C ILE A 147 3.69 -6.22 12.83
N GLU A 148 3.03 -7.30 13.28
CA GLU A 148 2.74 -7.54 14.69
C GLU A 148 4.03 -7.65 15.51
N PHE A 149 4.99 -8.45 15.02
CA PHE A 149 6.29 -8.58 15.68
C PHE A 149 7.00 -7.23 15.81
N ALA A 150 7.08 -6.44 14.73
CA ALA A 150 7.73 -5.14 14.74
C ALA A 150 6.98 -4.13 15.61
N TYR A 151 5.64 -4.14 15.57
CA TYR A 151 4.77 -3.30 16.40
C TYR A 151 5.09 -3.49 17.88
N ASP A 152 5.15 -4.75 18.35
CA ASP A 152 5.45 -5.05 19.75
C ASP A 152 6.80 -4.48 20.21
N LYS A 153 7.79 -4.46 19.31
CA LYS A 153 9.11 -3.90 19.63
C LYS A 153 9.08 -2.38 19.62
N HIS A 154 8.36 -1.75 18.68
CA HIS A 154 8.23 -0.30 18.63
C HIS A 154 7.38 0.26 19.79
N TYR A 155 6.34 -0.46 20.20
CA TYR A 155 5.38 0.00 21.21
C TYR A 155 6.00 0.21 22.60
N LYS A 156 7.12 -0.47 22.91
CA LYS A 156 7.85 -0.29 24.18
C LYS A 156 8.36 1.13 24.44
N GLY A 157 8.38 2.01 23.44
CA GLY A 157 8.83 3.39 23.60
C GLY A 157 8.13 4.40 22.69
N ASN A 158 7.00 4.02 22.09
CA ASN A 158 6.22 4.88 21.19
C ASN A 158 4.73 4.76 21.50
N THR A 159 3.93 5.73 21.05
CA THR A 159 2.47 5.57 21.06
C THR A 159 2.03 4.44 20.14
N SER A 160 0.84 3.89 20.38
CA SER A 160 0.29 2.79 19.56
C SER A 160 0.25 3.16 18.07
N SER A 161 -0.17 4.39 17.73
CA SER A 161 -0.22 4.85 16.35
C SER A 161 1.18 4.98 15.73
N GLN A 162 2.15 5.54 16.47
CA GLN A 162 3.53 5.65 15.97
C GLN A 162 4.18 4.27 15.77
N ALA A 163 3.97 3.34 16.71
CA ALA A 163 4.49 1.99 16.61
C ALA A 163 3.94 1.24 15.39
N ALA A 164 2.65 1.40 15.10
CA ALA A 164 2.01 0.82 13.91
C ALA A 164 2.60 1.39 12.61
N THR A 165 2.74 2.72 12.53
CA THR A 165 3.39 3.37 11.37
C THR A 165 4.81 2.86 11.18
N LYS A 166 5.63 2.81 12.23
CA LYS A 166 7.02 2.33 12.11
C LYS A 166 7.07 0.86 11.69
N ALA A 167 6.22 -0.01 12.25
CA ALA A 167 6.14 -1.41 11.84
C ALA A 167 5.86 -1.56 10.32
N VAL A 168 4.97 -0.75 9.77
CA VAL A 168 4.69 -0.72 8.32
C VAL A 168 5.88 -0.21 7.52
N GLU A 169 6.55 0.85 7.96
CA GLU A 169 7.75 1.36 7.29
C GLU A 169 8.89 0.33 7.27
N ASN A 170 9.07 -0.42 8.36
CA ASN A 170 10.02 -1.53 8.40
C ASN A 170 9.66 -2.61 7.38
N MET A 171 8.38 -2.87 7.14
CA MET A 171 7.98 -3.84 6.11
C MET A 171 8.21 -3.33 4.70
N ARG A 172 7.99 -2.05 4.44
CA ARG A 172 8.11 -1.46 3.10
C ARG A 172 9.54 -1.55 2.53
N ILE A 173 10.54 -1.64 3.38
CA ILE A 173 11.95 -1.77 2.95
C ILE A 173 12.39 -3.22 2.72
N ILE A 174 11.61 -4.21 3.15
CA ILE A 174 11.94 -5.63 2.95
C ILE A 174 11.52 -6.06 1.54
N ARG A 175 12.49 -6.50 0.73
CA ARG A 175 12.25 -6.99 -0.64
C ARG A 175 11.75 -8.44 -0.64
N ASN A 176 12.40 -9.33 0.10
CA ASN A 176 12.06 -10.75 0.15
C ASN A 176 11.25 -11.10 1.41
N THR A 177 10.15 -11.82 1.25
CA THR A 177 9.27 -12.26 2.36
C THR A 177 9.65 -13.62 2.95
N ARG A 178 10.44 -14.44 2.24
CA ARG A 178 10.81 -15.78 2.73
C ARG A 178 11.85 -15.68 3.82
N GLY A 179 11.54 -16.27 4.99
CA GLY A 179 12.46 -16.32 6.12
C GLY A 179 12.69 -14.98 6.82
N THR A 180 11.99 -13.91 6.43
CA THR A 180 12.15 -12.58 7.04
C THR A 180 11.85 -12.60 8.53
N LEU A 181 10.84 -13.37 8.96
CA LEU A 181 10.49 -13.44 10.39
C LEU A 181 11.61 -14.11 11.19
N SER A 182 12.19 -15.18 10.66
CA SER A 182 13.37 -15.82 11.26
C SER A 182 14.55 -14.86 11.33
N CYS A 183 14.82 -14.09 10.26
CA CYS A 183 15.83 -13.04 10.29
C CYS A 183 15.56 -11.99 11.38
N PHE A 184 14.32 -11.55 11.51
CA PHE A 184 13.93 -10.59 12.54
C PHE A 184 14.14 -11.16 13.95
N GLN A 185 13.77 -12.41 14.18
CA GLN A 185 13.94 -13.10 15.45
C GLN A 185 15.42 -13.33 15.80
N GLU A 186 16.26 -13.59 14.81
CA GLU A 186 17.70 -13.81 14.99
C GLU A 186 18.46 -12.50 15.26
N TYR A 187 18.23 -11.46 14.46
CA TYR A 187 19.03 -10.22 14.54
C TYR A 187 18.50 -9.20 15.54
N PHE A 188 17.20 -9.24 15.90
CA PHE A 188 16.66 -8.30 16.89
C PHE A 188 17.37 -8.37 18.25
N PRO A 189 17.57 -9.56 18.86
CA PRO A 189 18.29 -9.67 20.14
C PRO A 189 19.72 -9.12 20.07
N ILE A 190 20.41 -9.28 18.93
CA ILE A 190 21.76 -8.77 18.71
C ILE A 190 21.76 -7.24 18.76
N HIS A 191 20.89 -6.60 17.99
CA HIS A 191 20.78 -5.14 17.96
C HIS A 191 20.26 -4.56 19.28
N TYR A 192 19.39 -5.29 19.98
CA TYR A 192 18.78 -4.82 21.23
C TYR A 192 19.76 -4.66 22.40
N ARG A 193 20.88 -5.39 22.40
CA ARG A 193 21.89 -5.31 23.49
C ARG A 193 22.46 -3.91 23.71
N GLY A 194 22.49 -3.07 22.68
CA GLY A 194 23.05 -1.71 22.75
C GLY A 194 22.10 -0.62 22.27
N ASN A 195 20.83 -0.92 22.03
CA ASN A 195 19.87 0.03 21.47
C ASN A 195 18.51 -0.08 22.17
N THR A 196 17.71 0.97 22.07
CA THR A 196 16.30 0.89 22.49
C THR A 196 15.55 -0.11 21.62
N SER A 197 14.43 -0.64 22.13
CA SER A 197 13.62 -1.65 21.41
C SER A 197 13.20 -1.17 20.01
N SER A 198 12.78 0.09 19.88
CA SER A 198 12.44 0.66 18.57
C SER A 198 13.65 0.78 17.65
N VAL A 199 14.79 1.29 18.14
CA VAL A 199 15.99 1.49 17.30
C VAL A 199 16.57 0.15 16.87
N ALA A 200 16.56 -0.85 17.76
CA ALA A 200 16.96 -2.21 17.43
C ALA A 200 16.09 -2.81 16.32
N MET A 201 14.78 -2.57 16.35
CA MET A 201 13.86 -3.02 15.31
C MET A 201 14.12 -2.33 13.97
N ASP A 202 14.34 -1.02 13.97
CA ASP A 202 14.74 -0.26 12.76
C ASP A 202 16.02 -0.84 12.13
N LYS A 203 17.06 -1.09 12.95
CA LYS A 203 18.33 -1.71 12.51
C LYS A 203 18.17 -3.15 12.01
N THR A 204 17.30 -3.92 12.66
CA THR A 204 17.00 -5.30 12.26
C THR A 204 16.34 -5.33 10.89
N ALA A 205 15.34 -4.47 10.64
CA ALA A 205 14.71 -4.38 9.33
C ALA A 205 15.70 -3.96 8.23
N GLN A 206 16.60 -3.02 8.53
CA GLN A 206 17.69 -2.65 7.60
C GLN A 206 18.70 -3.76 7.34
N THR A 207 18.95 -4.62 8.33
CA THR A 207 19.84 -5.79 8.17
C THR A 207 19.16 -6.82 7.28
N CYS A 208 17.92 -7.18 7.60
CA CYS A 208 17.14 -8.18 6.87
C CYS A 208 16.67 -7.71 5.49
N SER A 209 16.69 -6.40 5.18
CA SER A 209 16.38 -5.92 3.82
C SER A 209 17.50 -6.12 2.81
N ARG A 210 18.72 -6.41 3.28
CA ARG A 210 19.93 -6.59 2.47
C ARG A 210 20.26 -8.04 2.17
N LEU A 211 19.51 -8.98 2.77
CA LEU A 211 19.60 -10.42 2.57
C LEU A 211 18.57 -10.88 1.53
#